data_AF-X1IT11-F1
#
_entry.id   AF-X1IT11-F1
#
_cell.length_a   1.000
_cell.length_b   1.000
_cell.length_c   1.000
_cell.angle_alpha   90.00
_cell.angle_beta   90.00
_cell.angle_gamma   90.00
#
_symmetry.space_group_name_H-M   'P 1'
#
loop_
_entity.id
_entity.type
_entity.pdbx_description
1 polymer ?
#
loop_
_entity_poly.entity_id
_entity_poly.type
_entity_poly.pdbx_seq_one_letter_code
_entity_poly.pdbx_strand_id
1 'polypeptide(L)'
;GRFGFNKDSFVVEIASNDGYLLQYFKHHNIPVLGIEPAANTAKATIKKGIPTDITFFDTSYAKKMMQAGKLPDLIIGNNVLAHNPNLNDFVEGLKIALKPDGIITMEFPHLLRLIESNQFDTIYHEHFSYFSFHSVRKLFASYNLEFFDVEEIPTHGGSLRIYGKHKHDKSIKVTNRVGDLLEKEKSADLLDLRTYYSFRKKVELTKRALLQFLIKAKNEGKKMVGYGAPAKGNTLLNYCGVRTDFLDYTVDRSPYKQNKYLPGTHIPIKHPDKIKEDKPDYVLILPWNIK
;
A
#
# COMPACT_ATOMS: atom_id res chain seq x y z
N GLY A 1 -15.17 19.10 7.30
CA GLY A 1 -14.51 18.38 6.18
C GLY A 1 -15.54 17.97 5.14
N ARG A 2 -15.10 17.37 4.02
CA ARG A 2 -15.92 17.00 2.85
C ARG A 2 -17.26 16.29 3.16
N PHE A 3 -17.28 15.45 4.18
CA PHE A 3 -18.44 14.61 4.54
C PHE A 3 -19.08 14.96 5.89
N GLY A 4 -18.69 16.08 6.51
CA GLY A 4 -19.37 16.56 7.72
C GLY A 4 -19.25 15.70 8.99
N PHE A 5 -18.36 14.70 9.03
CA PHE A 5 -18.14 13.87 10.22
C PHE A 5 -17.85 14.70 11.47
N ASN A 6 -18.46 14.30 12.59
CA ASN A 6 -18.43 15.03 13.85
C ASN A 6 -18.52 14.04 15.03
N LYS A 7 -18.71 14.56 16.25
CA LYS A 7 -18.73 13.76 17.49
C LYS A 7 -19.81 12.67 17.54
N ASP A 8 -20.86 12.78 16.72
CA ASP A 8 -21.94 11.81 16.63
C ASP A 8 -21.68 10.75 15.54
N SER A 9 -20.56 10.88 14.81
CA SER A 9 -20.09 9.90 13.83
C SER A 9 -19.22 8.82 14.47
N PHE A 10 -19.11 7.66 13.82
CA PHE A 10 -18.23 6.57 14.21
C PHE A 10 -17.33 6.16 13.05
N VAL A 11 -16.01 6.14 13.29
CA VAL A 11 -14.99 5.85 12.28
C VAL A 11 -14.26 4.56 12.64
N VAL A 12 -14.13 3.66 11.67
CA VAL A 12 -13.37 2.42 11.81
C VAL A 12 -12.23 2.42 10.82
N GLU A 13 -11.01 2.12 11.27
CA GLU A 13 -9.87 1.86 10.39
C GLU A 13 -9.46 0.39 10.48
N ILE A 14 -9.47 -0.29 9.33
CA ILE A 14 -9.05 -1.67 9.18
C ILE A 14 -7.55 -1.71 8.86
N ALA A 15 -6.82 -2.59 9.55
CA ALA A 15 -5.35 -2.61 9.59
C ALA A 15 -4.76 -1.27 10.02
N SER A 16 -5.30 -0.72 11.12
CA SER A 16 -4.98 0.62 11.63
C SER A 16 -3.53 0.82 12.12
N ASN A 17 -2.74 -0.25 12.21
CA ASN A 17 -1.35 -0.22 12.63
C ASN A 17 -1.16 0.50 13.97
N ASP A 18 -0.32 1.53 14.01
CA ASP A 18 0.00 2.32 15.20
C ASP A 18 -1.06 3.37 15.58
N GLY A 19 -2.20 3.37 14.87
CA GLY A 19 -3.34 4.27 15.07
C GLY A 19 -3.06 5.70 14.62
N TYR A 20 -2.02 5.95 13.82
CA TYR A 20 -1.61 7.30 13.43
C TYR A 20 -2.74 8.10 12.78
N LEU A 21 -3.57 7.50 11.93
CA LEU A 21 -4.69 8.22 11.32
C LEU A 21 -5.82 8.48 12.33
N LEU A 22 -6.21 7.46 13.10
CA LEU A 22 -7.31 7.55 14.08
C LEU A 22 -7.07 8.61 15.16
N GLN A 23 -5.81 8.93 15.48
CA GLN A 23 -5.52 9.99 16.44
C GLN A 23 -6.16 11.32 16.03
N TYR A 24 -6.13 11.68 14.73
CA TYR A 24 -6.65 12.95 14.24
C TYR A 24 -8.17 13.05 14.36
N PHE A 25 -8.90 11.94 14.18
CA PHE A 25 -10.34 11.86 14.43
C PHE A 25 -10.64 12.00 15.93
N LYS A 26 -9.87 11.31 16.78
CA LYS A 26 -10.00 11.42 18.24
C LYS A 26 -9.76 12.85 18.73
N HIS A 27 -8.78 13.57 18.17
CA HIS A 27 -8.52 14.98 18.47
C HIS A 27 -9.73 15.89 18.17
N HIS A 28 -10.61 15.49 17.25
CA HIS A 28 -11.85 16.19 16.93
C HIS A 28 -13.08 15.63 17.68
N ASN A 29 -12.85 14.82 18.72
CA ASN A 29 -13.89 14.14 19.51
C ASN A 29 -14.80 13.22 18.69
N ILE A 30 -14.29 12.67 17.58
CA ILE A 30 -15.01 11.68 16.76
C ILE A 30 -14.70 10.29 17.34
N PRO A 31 -15.72 9.50 17.74
CA PRO A 31 -15.55 8.10 18.11
C PRO A 31 -14.79 7.29 17.05
N VAL A 32 -13.78 6.54 17.48
CA VAL A 32 -12.94 5.72 16.60
C VAL A 32 -12.77 4.29 17.10
N LEU A 33 -12.53 3.37 16.17
CA LEU A 33 -12.05 2.02 16.45
C LEU A 33 -11.04 1.57 15.40
N GLY A 34 -9.87 1.13 15.85
CA GLY A 34 -8.91 0.41 15.01
C GLY A 34 -9.16 -1.09 15.01
N ILE A 35 -8.84 -1.76 13.92
CA ILE A 35 -8.79 -3.22 13.83
C ILE A 35 -7.39 -3.58 13.37
N GLU A 36 -6.61 -4.26 14.21
CA GLU A 36 -5.19 -4.52 13.96
C GLU A 36 -4.78 -5.92 14.47
N PRO A 37 -4.48 -6.88 13.57
CA PRO A 37 -4.11 -8.23 13.98
C PRO A 37 -2.74 -8.32 14.67
N ALA A 38 -1.81 -7.39 14.42
CA ALA A 38 -0.49 -7.39 15.05
C ALA A 38 -0.57 -6.95 16.51
N ALA A 39 -0.66 -7.92 17.42
CA ALA A 39 -0.88 -7.69 18.84
C ALA A 39 0.11 -6.70 19.50
N ASN A 40 1.38 -6.72 19.10
CA ASN A 40 2.38 -5.79 19.65
C ASN A 40 2.07 -4.34 19.27
N THR A 41 1.73 -4.10 18.01
CA THR A 41 1.36 -2.78 17.48
C THR A 41 0.05 -2.31 18.12
N ALA A 42 -0.99 -3.16 18.10
CA ALA A 42 -2.30 -2.83 18.68
C ALA A 42 -2.20 -2.49 20.18
N LYS A 43 -1.45 -3.26 20.97
CA LYS A 43 -1.23 -2.96 22.40
C LYS A 43 -0.54 -1.61 22.62
N ALA A 44 0.40 -1.22 21.76
CA ALA A 44 1.03 0.09 21.82
C ALA A 44 0.04 1.22 21.49
N THR A 45 -0.82 1.01 20.49
CA THR A 45 -1.89 1.93 20.07
C THR A 45 -2.94 2.14 21.18
N ILE A 46 -3.36 1.06 21.84
CA ILE A 46 -4.29 1.12 22.98
C ILE A 46 -3.71 1.94 24.13
N LYS A 47 -2.41 1.81 24.42
CA LYS A 47 -1.73 2.62 25.46
C LYS A 47 -1.70 4.11 25.13
N LYS A 48 -1.76 4.49 23.85
CA LYS A 48 -1.94 5.89 23.40
C LYS A 48 -3.42 6.34 23.48
N GLY A 49 -4.30 5.48 23.99
CA GLY A 49 -5.72 5.74 24.19
C GLY A 49 -6.56 5.62 22.94
N ILE A 50 -6.07 4.99 21.87
CA ILE A 50 -6.86 4.73 20.66
C ILE A 50 -7.47 3.32 20.82
N PRO A 51 -8.81 3.18 20.88
CA PRO A 51 -9.44 1.87 20.94
C PRO A 51 -9.05 1.02 19.73
N THR A 52 -8.61 -0.21 19.96
CA THR A 52 -8.18 -1.12 18.90
C THR A 52 -8.52 -2.55 19.25
N ASP A 53 -9.20 -3.25 18.35
CA ASP A 53 -9.47 -4.69 18.47
C ASP A 53 -8.35 -5.50 17.80
N ILE A 54 -7.80 -6.46 18.55
CA ILE A 54 -6.68 -7.29 18.10
C ILE A 54 -7.21 -8.48 17.31
N THR A 55 -7.56 -8.26 16.05
CA THR A 55 -8.18 -9.29 15.21
C THR A 55 -8.03 -8.97 13.71
N PHE A 56 -8.30 -9.96 12.87
CA PHE A 56 -8.44 -9.75 11.44
C PHE A 56 -9.85 -9.26 11.12
N PHE A 57 -9.99 -8.47 10.05
CA PHE A 57 -11.30 -8.08 9.55
C PHE A 57 -11.78 -9.08 8.49
N ASP A 58 -12.92 -9.70 8.77
CA ASP A 58 -13.60 -10.69 7.94
C ASP A 58 -15.12 -10.56 8.11
N THR A 59 -15.91 -11.36 7.37
CA THR A 59 -17.37 -11.36 7.52
C THR A 59 -17.84 -11.74 8.92
N SER A 60 -17.11 -12.60 9.63
CA SER A 60 -17.44 -13.04 10.99
C SER A 60 -17.36 -11.87 11.96
N TYR A 61 -16.28 -11.10 11.90
CA TYR A 61 -16.09 -9.91 12.70
C TYR A 61 -17.08 -8.80 12.34
N ALA A 62 -17.32 -8.56 11.05
CA ALA A 62 -18.32 -7.59 10.60
C ALA A 62 -19.73 -7.92 11.13
N LYS A 63 -20.12 -9.19 11.15
CA LYS A 63 -21.42 -9.63 11.75
C LYS A 63 -21.49 -9.35 13.24
N LYS A 64 -20.38 -9.54 13.99
CA LYS A 64 -20.32 -9.19 15.42
C LYS A 64 -20.50 -7.69 15.64
N MET A 65 -19.87 -6.85 14.81
CA MET A 65 -20.05 -5.39 14.86
C MET A 65 -21.51 -5.01 14.63
N MET A 66 -22.13 -5.58 13.60
CA MET A 66 -23.55 -5.34 13.27
C MET A 66 -24.48 -5.75 14.42
N GLN A 67 -24.29 -6.95 14.99
CA GLN A 67 -25.08 -7.44 16.14
C GLN A 67 -24.92 -6.56 17.38
N ALA A 68 -23.75 -5.96 17.58
CA ALA A 68 -23.48 -5.03 18.66
C ALA A 68 -23.98 -3.59 18.38
N GLY A 69 -24.61 -3.33 17.23
CA GLY A 69 -25.03 -1.99 16.81
C GLY A 69 -23.88 -1.02 16.51
N LYS A 70 -22.66 -1.54 16.30
CA LYS A 70 -21.44 -0.76 16.06
C LYS A 70 -21.16 -0.59 14.56
N LEU A 71 -22.12 -0.03 13.84
CA LEU A 71 -21.96 0.27 12.41
C LEU A 71 -21.31 1.65 12.25
N PRO A 72 -20.18 1.80 11.52
CA PRO A 72 -19.52 3.08 11.34
C PRO A 72 -20.11 3.89 10.17
N ASP A 73 -20.02 5.20 10.30
CA ASP A 73 -20.28 6.18 9.24
C ASP A 73 -19.14 6.20 8.22
N LEU A 74 -17.94 5.82 8.64
CA LEU A 74 -16.76 5.74 7.79
C LEU A 74 -15.95 4.48 8.10
N ILE A 75 -15.71 3.66 7.07
CA ILE A 75 -14.70 2.59 7.09
C ILE A 75 -13.50 3.04 6.27
N ILE A 76 -12.32 2.98 6.87
CA ILE A 76 -11.04 3.32 6.23
C ILE A 76 -10.20 2.05 6.11
N GLY A 77 -9.53 1.85 4.98
CA GLY A 77 -8.45 0.87 4.85
C GLY A 77 -7.35 1.39 3.94
N ASN A 78 -6.19 1.69 4.49
CA ASN A 78 -5.05 2.22 3.73
C ASN A 78 -4.02 1.12 3.51
N ASN A 79 -3.71 0.83 2.25
CA ASN A 79 -2.75 -0.18 1.83
C ASN A 79 -3.07 -1.60 2.33
N VAL A 80 -4.30 -1.88 2.77
CA VAL A 80 -4.68 -3.20 3.29
C VAL A 80 -5.23 -4.14 2.22
N LEU A 81 -5.90 -3.60 1.20
CA LEU A 81 -6.61 -4.42 0.21
C LEU A 81 -5.66 -5.38 -0.51
N ALA A 82 -4.48 -4.90 -0.94
CA ALA A 82 -3.48 -5.70 -1.67
C ALA A 82 -2.84 -6.82 -0.83
N HIS A 83 -2.97 -6.75 0.50
CA HIS A 83 -2.38 -7.68 1.45
C HIS A 83 -3.35 -8.79 1.89
N ASN A 84 -4.62 -8.72 1.47
CA ASN A 84 -5.62 -9.69 1.90
C ASN A 84 -5.71 -10.88 0.93
N PRO A 85 -5.41 -12.12 1.38
CA PRO A 85 -5.54 -13.32 0.53
C PRO A 85 -7.00 -13.71 0.26
N ASN A 86 -7.96 -13.29 1.09
CA ASN A 86 -9.39 -13.55 0.92
C ASN A 86 -10.17 -12.25 0.69
N LEU A 87 -9.95 -11.64 -0.48
CA LEU A 87 -10.58 -10.37 -0.88
C LEU A 87 -12.10 -10.39 -0.87
N ASN A 88 -12.69 -11.52 -1.26
CA ASN A 88 -14.15 -11.68 -1.35
C ASN A 88 -14.80 -11.54 0.03
N ASP A 89 -14.30 -12.29 1.02
CA ASP A 89 -14.78 -12.21 2.39
C ASP A 89 -14.52 -10.84 3.02
N PHE A 90 -13.37 -10.24 2.72
CA PHE A 90 -13.06 -8.88 3.18
C PHE A 90 -14.08 -7.85 2.67
N VAL A 91 -14.36 -7.83 1.37
CA VAL A 91 -15.27 -6.85 0.75
C VAL A 91 -16.71 -7.10 1.17
N GLU A 92 -17.12 -8.36 1.34
CA GLU A 92 -18.41 -8.70 1.95
C GLU A 92 -18.50 -8.18 3.38
N GLY A 93 -17.42 -8.32 4.17
CA GLY A 93 -17.32 -7.76 5.52
C GLY A 93 -17.55 -6.25 5.55
N LEU A 94 -16.98 -5.50 4.58
CA LEU A 94 -17.22 -4.05 4.46
C LEU A 94 -18.70 -3.75 4.26
N LYS A 95 -19.36 -4.51 3.37
CA LYS A 95 -20.79 -4.37 3.08
C LYS A 95 -21.65 -4.66 4.32
N ILE A 96 -21.28 -5.63 5.14
CA ILE A 96 -22.01 -5.98 6.39
C ILE A 96 -21.80 -4.91 7.47
N ALA A 97 -20.57 -4.46 7.65
CA ALA A 97 -20.22 -3.57 8.76
C ALA A 97 -20.70 -2.12 8.55
N LEU A 98 -20.83 -1.65 7.30
CA LEU A 98 -21.10 -0.24 6.98
C LEU A 98 -22.56 0.17 7.28
N LYS A 99 -22.78 1.36 7.86
CA LYS A 99 -24.12 1.97 7.97
C LYS A 99 -24.82 2.10 6.61
N PRO A 100 -26.16 2.15 6.54
CA PRO A 100 -26.91 2.29 5.28
C PRO A 100 -26.52 3.51 4.43
N ASP A 101 -26.09 4.60 5.06
CA ASP A 101 -25.60 5.85 4.47
C ASP A 101 -24.10 6.07 4.71
N GLY A 102 -23.38 5.03 5.15
CA GLY A 102 -21.96 5.09 5.45
C GLY A 102 -21.08 5.14 4.19
N ILE A 103 -19.84 5.56 4.40
CA ILE A 103 -18.81 5.69 3.37
C ILE A 103 -17.67 4.71 3.62
N ILE A 104 -17.14 4.13 2.56
CA ILE A 104 -15.89 3.35 2.56
C ILE A 104 -14.82 4.18 1.86
N THR A 105 -13.63 4.29 2.46
CA THR A 105 -12.43 4.78 1.78
C THR A 105 -11.35 3.71 1.79
N MET A 106 -10.84 3.36 0.61
CA MET A 106 -9.71 2.44 0.49
C MET A 106 -8.59 3.08 -0.32
N GLU A 107 -7.36 2.89 0.14
CA GLU A 107 -6.15 3.32 -0.58
C GLU A 107 -5.29 2.11 -0.97
N PHE A 108 -4.83 2.08 -2.22
CA PHE A 108 -3.92 1.04 -2.72
C PHE A 108 -3.09 1.54 -3.93
N PRO A 109 -1.89 0.97 -4.16
CA PRO A 109 -1.07 1.29 -5.33
C PRO A 109 -1.81 1.05 -6.65
N HIS A 110 -1.64 1.96 -7.60
CA HIS A 110 -2.34 1.92 -8.88
C HIS A 110 -1.57 1.08 -9.91
N LEU A 111 -2.20 0.04 -10.46
CA LEU A 111 -1.58 -0.81 -11.49
C LEU A 111 -1.05 -0.03 -12.69
N LEU A 112 -1.76 1.02 -13.12
CA LEU A 112 -1.29 1.87 -14.22
C LEU A 112 0.08 2.47 -13.90
N ARG A 113 0.24 3.02 -12.69
CA ARG A 113 1.49 3.66 -12.24
C ARG A 113 2.63 2.66 -12.11
N LEU A 114 2.33 1.46 -11.63
CA LEU A 114 3.29 0.36 -11.59
C LEU A 114 3.86 0.08 -12.99
N ILE A 115 3.00 -0.06 -14.01
CA ILE A 115 3.40 -0.36 -15.39
C ILE A 115 4.12 0.85 -16.04
N GLU A 116 3.53 2.04 -15.96
CA GLU A 116 4.08 3.27 -16.54
C GLU A 116 5.47 3.60 -15.99
N SER A 117 5.65 3.46 -14.67
CA SER A 117 6.89 3.80 -13.97
C SER A 117 7.84 2.60 -13.80
N ASN A 118 7.49 1.44 -14.36
CA ASN A 118 8.27 0.20 -14.27
C ASN A 118 8.61 -0.23 -12.84
N GLN A 119 7.67 -0.10 -11.90
CA GLN A 119 7.86 -0.34 -10.47
C GLN A 119 7.74 -1.83 -10.12
N PHE A 120 8.42 -2.69 -10.90
CA PHE A 120 8.35 -4.15 -10.73
C PHE A 120 8.91 -4.63 -9.39
N ASP A 121 9.72 -3.80 -8.73
CA ASP A 121 10.23 -4.05 -7.39
C ASP A 121 9.12 -4.04 -6.32
N THR A 122 7.97 -3.43 -6.62
CA THR A 122 6.76 -3.52 -5.78
C THR A 122 6.06 -4.88 -5.84
N ILE A 123 6.57 -5.83 -6.64
CA ILE A 123 6.04 -7.19 -6.72
C ILE A 123 6.77 -8.09 -5.71
N TYR A 124 6.13 -8.41 -4.59
CA TYR A 124 6.67 -9.29 -3.54
C TYR A 124 5.55 -10.01 -2.78
N HIS A 125 5.91 -10.98 -1.93
CA HIS A 125 4.96 -11.92 -1.33
C HIS A 125 3.82 -11.30 -0.52
N GLU A 126 4.03 -10.15 0.12
CA GLU A 126 2.98 -9.49 0.90
C GLU A 126 1.95 -8.80 -0.02
N HIS A 127 2.30 -8.50 -1.27
CA HIS A 127 1.39 -7.99 -2.28
C HIS A 127 0.77 -9.13 -3.10
N PHE A 128 -0.36 -9.65 -2.61
CA PHE A 128 -1.13 -10.69 -3.28
C PHE A 128 -1.83 -10.19 -4.54
N SER A 129 -2.11 -8.89 -4.63
CA SER A 129 -2.89 -8.31 -5.72
C SER A 129 -2.37 -6.93 -6.14
N TYR A 130 -2.49 -6.64 -7.44
CA TYR A 130 -2.13 -5.36 -8.06
C TYR A 130 -3.37 -4.83 -8.78
N PHE A 131 -3.98 -3.77 -8.24
CA PHE A 131 -5.33 -3.36 -8.63
C PHE A 131 -5.33 -2.28 -9.72
N SER A 132 -6.09 -2.54 -10.77
CA SER A 132 -6.68 -1.48 -11.59
C SER A 132 -7.99 -1.01 -10.96
N PHE A 133 -8.41 0.20 -11.31
CA PHE A 133 -9.71 0.71 -10.93
C PHE A 133 -10.84 -0.14 -11.52
N HIS A 134 -10.68 -0.68 -12.74
CA HIS A 134 -11.63 -1.65 -13.30
C HIS A 134 -11.79 -2.91 -12.43
N SER A 135 -10.69 -3.52 -11.98
CA SER A 135 -10.75 -4.78 -11.24
C SER A 135 -11.37 -4.57 -9.85
N VAL A 136 -10.96 -3.53 -9.13
CA VAL A 136 -11.51 -3.24 -7.80
C VAL A 136 -12.97 -2.79 -7.86
N ARG A 137 -13.38 -2.04 -8.89
CA ARG A 137 -14.78 -1.67 -9.10
C ARG A 137 -15.65 -2.90 -9.35
N LYS A 138 -15.17 -3.86 -10.16
CA LYS A 138 -15.88 -5.12 -10.40
C LYS A 138 -16.06 -5.92 -9.11
N LEU A 139 -15.01 -6.01 -8.29
CA LEU A 139 -15.05 -6.70 -7.00
C LEU A 139 -16.04 -6.05 -6.02
N PHE A 140 -16.03 -4.74 -5.86
CA PHE A 140 -16.97 -4.07 -4.95
C PHE A 140 -18.42 -4.15 -5.46
N ALA A 141 -18.62 -4.04 -6.78
CA ALA A 141 -19.93 -4.13 -7.39
C ALA A 141 -20.59 -5.51 -7.18
N SER A 142 -19.83 -6.61 -7.12
CA SER A 142 -20.39 -7.93 -6.82
C SER A 142 -20.95 -8.06 -5.41
N TYR A 143 -20.57 -7.16 -4.50
CA TYR A 143 -21.08 -7.07 -3.13
C TYR A 143 -22.04 -5.90 -2.89
N ASN A 144 -22.68 -5.39 -3.96
CA ASN A 144 -23.63 -4.27 -3.90
C ASN A 144 -23.04 -2.99 -3.28
N LEU A 145 -21.73 -2.79 -3.45
CA LEU A 145 -21.05 -1.53 -3.17
C LEU A 145 -20.80 -0.78 -4.49
N GLU A 146 -20.93 0.54 -4.46
CA GLU A 146 -20.74 1.42 -5.61
C GLU A 146 -19.72 2.49 -5.27
N PHE A 147 -18.78 2.75 -6.19
CA PHE A 147 -17.85 3.87 -6.06
C PHE A 147 -18.48 5.15 -6.59
N PHE A 148 -18.45 6.20 -5.77
CA PHE A 148 -18.97 7.51 -6.15
C PHE A 148 -17.87 8.53 -6.44
N ASP A 149 -16.64 8.31 -5.97
CA ASP A 149 -15.49 9.15 -6.29
C ASP A 149 -14.17 8.36 -6.22
N VAL A 150 -13.13 8.94 -6.79
CA VAL A 150 -11.76 8.43 -6.78
C VAL A 150 -10.76 9.57 -6.89
N GLU A 151 -9.65 9.44 -6.17
CA GLU A 151 -8.51 10.37 -6.21
C GLU A 151 -7.24 9.61 -6.58
N GLU A 152 -6.48 10.14 -7.55
CA GLU A 152 -5.09 9.74 -7.76
C GLU A 152 -4.19 10.49 -6.78
N ILE A 153 -3.37 9.77 -6.03
CA ILE A 153 -2.48 10.34 -5.00
C ILE A 153 -1.04 9.87 -5.21
N PRO A 154 -0.03 10.67 -4.84
CA PRO A 154 1.37 10.37 -5.14
C PRO A 154 2.00 9.31 -4.20
N THR A 155 1.30 8.89 -3.16
CA THR A 155 1.81 7.93 -2.16
C THR A 155 2.21 6.61 -2.82
N HIS A 156 3.25 5.98 -2.28
CA HIS A 156 3.77 4.67 -2.72
C HIS A 156 4.11 4.56 -4.22
N GLY A 157 4.46 5.68 -4.87
CA GLY A 157 4.77 5.69 -6.30
C GLY A 157 3.56 5.88 -7.21
N GLY A 158 2.41 6.23 -6.64
CA GLY A 158 1.15 6.45 -7.34
C GLY A 158 0.09 5.44 -6.87
N SER A 159 -0.90 5.95 -6.15
CA SER A 159 -1.99 5.16 -5.57
C SER A 159 -3.34 5.73 -5.94
N LEU A 160 -4.39 4.93 -5.77
CA LEU A 160 -5.77 5.38 -5.82
C LEU A 160 -6.32 5.43 -4.40
N ARG A 161 -7.10 6.47 -4.12
CA ARG A 161 -8.05 6.50 -3.01
C ARG A 161 -9.47 6.46 -3.56
N ILE A 162 -10.16 5.37 -3.32
CA ILE A 162 -11.55 5.17 -3.77
C ILE A 162 -12.51 5.56 -2.66
N TYR A 163 -13.68 6.04 -3.05
CA TYR A 163 -14.79 6.36 -2.16
C TYR A 163 -16.00 5.53 -2.56
N GLY A 164 -16.42 4.62 -1.69
CA GLY A 164 -17.51 3.68 -1.89
C GLY A 164 -18.68 3.90 -0.94
N LYS A 165 -19.85 3.43 -1.33
CA LYS A 165 -21.09 3.42 -0.55
C LYS A 165 -21.92 2.20 -0.92
N HIS A 166 -23.04 1.99 -0.23
CA HIS A 166 -24.03 1.01 -0.68
C HIS A 166 -24.67 1.43 -2.02
N LYS A 167 -24.83 0.49 -2.96
CA LYS A 167 -25.42 0.77 -4.29
C LYS A 167 -26.85 1.35 -4.24
N HIS A 168 -27.61 1.01 -3.20
CA HIS A 168 -28.97 1.51 -3.01
C HIS A 168 -29.01 2.91 -2.41
N ASP A 169 -27.94 3.37 -1.76
CA ASP A 169 -27.88 4.73 -1.24
C ASP A 169 -27.78 5.74 -2.40
N LYS A 170 -28.73 6.67 -2.46
CA LYS A 170 -28.82 7.72 -3.49
C LYS A 170 -28.45 9.11 -2.98
N SER A 171 -28.05 9.23 -1.72
CA SER A 171 -27.72 10.52 -1.08
C SER A 171 -26.51 11.20 -1.73
N ILE A 172 -25.50 10.43 -2.14
CA ILE A 172 -24.27 10.94 -2.77
C ILE A 172 -24.27 10.63 -4.26
N LYS A 173 -24.06 11.64 -5.11
CA LYS A 173 -23.96 11.44 -6.57
C LYS A 173 -22.58 10.91 -6.96
N VAL A 174 -22.55 10.02 -7.97
CA VAL A 174 -21.30 9.59 -8.61
C VAL A 174 -20.70 10.78 -9.35
N THR A 175 -19.42 11.04 -9.13
CA THR A 175 -18.68 12.12 -9.78
C THR A 175 -18.13 11.68 -11.14
N ASN A 176 -17.80 12.64 -12.00
CA ASN A 176 -17.21 12.35 -13.31
C ASN A 176 -15.83 11.66 -13.20
N ARG A 177 -15.10 11.83 -12.07
CA ARG A 177 -13.77 11.22 -11.85
C ARG A 177 -13.79 9.70 -11.99
N VAL A 178 -14.91 9.07 -11.62
CA VAL A 178 -15.08 7.62 -11.79
C VAL A 178 -15.05 7.25 -13.27
N GLY A 179 -15.81 7.96 -14.11
CA GLY A 179 -15.82 7.77 -15.56
C GLY A 179 -14.47 8.08 -16.21
N ASP A 180 -13.88 9.21 -15.84
CA ASP A 180 -12.60 9.68 -16.37
C ASP A 180 -11.48 8.68 -16.10
N LEU A 181 -11.40 8.11 -14.89
CA LEU A 181 -10.38 7.13 -14.54
C LEU A 181 -10.57 5.79 -15.27
N LEU A 182 -11.82 5.36 -15.51
CA LEU A 182 -12.09 4.17 -16.30
C LEU A 182 -11.65 4.36 -17.75
N GLU A 183 -12.00 5.46 -18.39
CA GLU A 183 -11.54 5.72 -19.75
C GLU A 183 -10.01 5.89 -19.80
N LYS A 184 -9.39 6.52 -18.79
CA LYS A 184 -7.92 6.58 -18.67
C LYS A 184 -7.28 5.19 -18.67
N GLU A 185 -7.76 4.27 -17.82
CA GLU A 185 -7.22 2.90 -17.77
C GLU A 185 -7.44 2.12 -19.07
N LYS A 186 -8.59 2.34 -19.72
CA LYS A 186 -8.94 1.73 -21.00
C LYS A 186 -8.04 2.25 -22.11
N SER A 187 -7.81 3.56 -22.19
CA SER A 187 -6.89 4.19 -23.14
C SER A 187 -5.43 3.82 -22.90
N ALA A 188 -5.08 3.39 -21.70
CA ALA A 188 -3.78 2.81 -21.38
C ALA A 188 -3.71 1.28 -21.61
N ASP A 189 -4.70 0.71 -22.31
CA ASP A 189 -4.78 -0.70 -22.69
C ASP A 189 -4.67 -1.67 -21.51
N LEU A 190 -5.09 -1.27 -20.29
CA LEU A 190 -5.01 -2.16 -19.12
C LEU A 190 -5.97 -3.36 -19.19
N LEU A 191 -6.94 -3.31 -20.10
CA LEU A 191 -7.87 -4.41 -20.39
C LEU A 191 -7.30 -5.42 -21.40
N ASP A 192 -6.09 -5.20 -21.91
CA ASP A 192 -5.46 -6.03 -22.92
C ASP A 192 -4.20 -6.72 -22.38
N LEU A 193 -4.09 -8.04 -22.58
CA LEU A 193 -2.92 -8.84 -22.17
C LEU A 193 -1.61 -8.37 -22.83
N ARG A 194 -1.66 -7.77 -24.02
CA ARG A 194 -0.49 -7.24 -24.74
C ARG A 194 0.27 -6.20 -23.92
N THR A 195 -0.43 -5.39 -23.12
CA THR A 195 0.18 -4.39 -22.22
C THR A 195 1.09 -5.05 -21.18
N TYR A 196 0.65 -6.18 -20.61
CA TYR A 196 1.40 -6.92 -19.60
C TYR A 196 2.61 -7.64 -20.20
N TYR A 197 2.51 -8.15 -21.43
CA TYR A 197 3.67 -8.70 -22.15
C TYR A 197 4.71 -7.62 -22.47
N SER A 198 4.28 -6.42 -22.82
CA SER A 198 5.18 -5.28 -23.04
C SER A 198 5.84 -4.81 -21.75
N PHE A 199 5.09 -4.79 -20.63
CA PHE A 199 5.64 -4.50 -19.31
C PHE A 199 6.78 -5.47 -18.94
N ARG A 200 6.60 -6.78 -19.13
CA ARG A 200 7.67 -7.76 -18.93
C ARG A 200 8.95 -7.40 -19.69
N LYS A 201 8.84 -7.04 -20.97
CA LYS A 201 10.01 -6.64 -21.78
C LYS A 201 10.70 -5.42 -21.19
N LYS A 202 9.94 -4.43 -20.69
CA LYS A 202 10.48 -3.23 -20.02
C LYS A 202 11.24 -3.61 -18.73
N VAL A 203 10.71 -4.52 -17.92
CA VAL A 203 11.39 -5.05 -16.73
C VAL A 203 12.72 -5.71 -17.09
N GLU A 204 12.73 -6.58 -18.11
CA GLU A 204 13.94 -7.26 -18.56
C GLU A 204 15.01 -6.27 -19.10
N LEU A 205 14.59 -5.20 -19.77
CA LEU A 205 15.49 -4.14 -20.22
C LEU A 205 16.08 -3.36 -19.05
N THR A 206 15.27 -2.98 -18.06
CA THR A 206 15.75 -2.29 -16.85
C THR A 206 16.73 -3.14 -16.06
N LYS A 207 16.49 -4.45 -15.93
CA LYS A 207 17.46 -5.37 -15.32
C LYS A 207 18.80 -5.34 -16.05
N ARG A 208 18.79 -5.45 -17.38
CA ARG A 208 20.02 -5.45 -18.20
C ARG A 208 20.77 -4.11 -18.09
N ALA A 209 20.05 -3.00 -18.14
CA ALA A 209 20.62 -1.66 -18.01
C ALA A 209 21.25 -1.45 -16.62
N LEU A 210 20.58 -1.87 -15.55
CA LEU A 210 21.13 -1.81 -14.19
C LEU A 210 22.42 -2.63 -14.08
N LEU A 211 22.40 -3.89 -14.53
CA LEU A 211 23.59 -4.74 -14.47
C LEU A 211 24.75 -4.20 -15.29
N GLN A 212 24.48 -3.67 -16.49
CA GLN A 212 25.51 -3.04 -17.31
C GLN A 212 26.17 -1.85 -16.59
N PHE A 213 25.36 -1.01 -15.94
CA PHE A 213 25.88 0.09 -15.12
C PHE A 213 26.72 -0.40 -13.94
N LEU A 214 26.22 -1.38 -13.18
CA LEU A 214 26.93 -1.92 -12.02
C LEU A 214 28.28 -2.56 -12.39
N ILE A 215 28.31 -3.34 -13.48
CA ILE A 215 29.54 -3.96 -14.01
C ILE A 215 30.53 -2.88 -14.44
N LYS A 216 30.06 -1.86 -15.18
CA LYS A 216 30.91 -0.75 -15.60
C LYS A 216 31.53 -0.03 -14.39
N ALA A 217 30.72 0.35 -13.41
CA ALA A 217 31.19 1.03 -12.22
C ALA A 217 32.23 0.21 -11.45
N LYS A 218 32.02 -1.10 -11.29
CA LYS A 218 32.99 -1.99 -10.63
C LYS A 218 34.29 -2.15 -11.42
N ASN A 219 34.23 -2.25 -12.75
CA ASN A 219 35.44 -2.28 -13.60
C ASN A 219 36.23 -0.97 -13.56
N GLU A 220 35.57 0.15 -13.31
CA GLU A 220 36.20 1.47 -13.08
C GLU A 220 36.72 1.64 -11.63
N GLY A 221 36.65 0.59 -10.80
CA GLY A 221 37.10 0.62 -9.40
C GLY A 221 36.20 1.44 -8.47
N LYS A 222 34.95 1.73 -8.87
CA LYS A 222 34.03 2.57 -8.11
C LYS A 222 33.44 1.85 -6.91
N LYS A 223 33.37 2.56 -5.78
CA LYS A 223 32.72 2.08 -4.56
C LYS A 223 31.22 2.34 -4.61
N MET A 224 30.44 1.31 -4.29
CA MET A 224 28.98 1.34 -4.44
C MET A 224 28.28 0.76 -3.21
N VAL A 225 27.25 1.47 -2.75
CA VAL A 225 26.45 1.06 -1.59
C VAL A 225 24.96 1.29 -1.86
N GLY A 226 24.09 0.65 -1.10
CA GLY A 226 22.66 0.90 -1.09
C GLY A 226 22.24 1.95 -0.06
N TYR A 227 21.12 2.63 -0.32
CA TYR A 227 20.39 3.40 0.67
C TYR A 227 19.00 2.80 0.87
N GLY A 228 18.64 2.54 2.12
CA GLY A 228 17.42 1.87 2.57
C GLY A 228 17.47 0.34 2.47
N ALA A 229 16.67 -0.33 3.30
CA ALA A 229 16.41 -1.77 3.21
C ALA A 229 14.90 -2.05 3.14
N PRO A 230 14.15 -1.51 2.16
CA PRO A 230 12.71 -1.76 2.03
C PRO A 230 12.44 -3.15 1.42
N ALA A 231 11.24 -3.70 1.64
CA ALA A 231 10.82 -4.97 1.06
C ALA A 231 11.00 -5.01 -0.48
N LYS A 232 10.53 -3.97 -1.17
CA LYS A 232 10.71 -3.81 -2.63
C LYS A 232 12.16 -3.83 -3.11
N GLY A 233 13.08 -3.29 -2.31
CA GLY A 233 14.51 -3.31 -2.63
C GLY A 233 15.04 -4.74 -2.75
N ASN A 234 14.51 -5.67 -1.95
CA ASN A 234 14.88 -7.07 -2.01
C ASN A 234 14.39 -7.73 -3.31
N THR A 235 13.21 -7.38 -3.82
CA THR A 235 12.73 -7.87 -5.13
C THR A 235 13.69 -7.43 -6.24
N LEU A 236 14.02 -6.14 -6.29
CA LEU A 236 14.95 -5.61 -7.29
C LEU A 236 16.29 -6.36 -7.28
N LEU A 237 16.93 -6.42 -6.11
CA LEU A 237 18.27 -6.98 -5.98
C LEU A 237 18.28 -8.49 -6.25
N ASN A 238 17.32 -9.25 -5.74
CA ASN A 238 17.23 -10.69 -6.01
C ASN A 238 16.91 -10.97 -7.48
N TYR A 239 15.96 -10.27 -8.10
CA TYR A 239 15.62 -10.45 -9.51
C TYR A 239 16.79 -10.12 -10.44
N CYS A 240 17.54 -9.05 -10.13
CA CYS A 240 18.71 -8.66 -10.89
C CYS A 240 19.95 -9.52 -10.58
N GLY A 241 19.99 -10.24 -9.47
CA GLY A 241 21.17 -11.02 -9.04
C GLY A 241 22.29 -10.15 -8.46
N VAL A 242 21.95 -9.00 -7.88
CA VAL A 242 22.92 -8.04 -7.31
C VAL A 242 23.27 -8.48 -5.89
N ARG A 243 24.56 -8.76 -5.63
CA ARG A 243 25.05 -9.20 -4.32
C ARG A 243 26.18 -8.28 -3.84
N THR A 244 26.98 -8.77 -2.89
CA THR A 244 28.11 -8.05 -2.29
C THR A 244 29.28 -7.83 -3.25
N ASP A 245 29.29 -8.49 -4.41
CA ASP A 245 30.19 -8.19 -5.53
C ASP A 245 29.89 -6.81 -6.16
N PHE A 246 28.63 -6.38 -6.13
CA PHE A 246 28.19 -5.08 -6.65
C PHE A 246 27.93 -4.04 -5.56
N LEU A 247 27.32 -4.41 -4.43
CA LEU A 247 26.97 -3.49 -3.34
C LEU A 247 27.60 -3.94 -2.02
N ASP A 248 28.56 -3.18 -1.52
CA ASP A 248 29.36 -3.58 -0.35
C ASP A 248 28.48 -3.68 0.93
N TYR A 249 27.47 -2.82 1.02
CA TYR A 249 26.44 -2.81 2.06
C TYR A 249 25.26 -1.93 1.62
N THR A 250 24.16 -1.96 2.38
CA THR A 250 23.12 -0.93 2.36
C THR A 250 23.01 -0.28 3.73
N VAL A 251 22.41 0.89 3.84
CA VAL A 251 22.10 1.54 5.13
C VAL A 251 20.60 1.65 5.37
N ASP A 252 20.14 1.60 6.61
CA ASP A 252 18.73 1.87 6.95
C ASP A 252 18.63 2.57 8.31
N ARG A 253 17.70 3.52 8.44
CA ARG A 253 17.46 4.27 9.69
C ARG A 253 16.85 3.41 10.78
N SER A 254 16.16 2.33 10.44
CA SER A 254 15.51 1.44 11.40
C SER A 254 16.54 0.66 12.23
N PRO A 255 16.63 0.87 13.55
CA PRO A 255 17.56 0.13 14.40
C PRO A 255 17.32 -1.39 14.36
N TYR A 256 16.07 -1.81 14.14
CA TYR A 256 15.70 -3.22 14.05
C TYR A 256 16.28 -3.96 12.84
N LYS A 257 16.74 -3.23 11.82
CA LYS A 257 17.35 -3.79 10.61
C LYS A 257 18.87 -3.71 10.61
N GLN A 258 19.46 -2.80 11.36
CA GLN A 258 20.91 -2.61 11.42
C GLN A 258 21.61 -3.87 11.97
N ASN A 259 22.83 -4.12 11.48
CA ASN A 259 23.64 -5.32 11.78
C ASN A 259 22.98 -6.65 11.36
N LYS A 260 22.01 -6.60 10.45
CA LYS A 260 21.42 -7.77 9.78
C LYS A 260 21.78 -7.76 8.29
N TYR A 261 21.20 -8.69 7.55
CA TYR A 261 21.42 -8.86 6.11
C TYR A 261 20.12 -8.77 5.34
N LEU A 262 20.19 -8.32 4.09
CA LEU A 262 19.06 -8.38 3.17
C LEU A 262 18.73 -9.86 2.84
N PRO A 263 17.43 -10.24 2.79
CA PRO A 263 17.02 -11.60 2.45
C PRO A 263 17.42 -11.97 1.02
N GLY A 264 17.99 -13.17 0.86
CA GLY A 264 18.41 -13.74 -0.42
C GLY A 264 19.75 -13.23 -0.95
N THR A 265 19.97 -11.90 -0.95
CA THR A 265 21.23 -11.31 -1.44
C THR A 265 22.34 -11.28 -0.39
N HIS A 266 21.98 -11.31 0.89
CA HIS A 266 22.89 -11.25 2.04
C HIS A 266 23.80 -10.03 2.05
N ILE A 267 23.35 -8.91 1.50
CA ILE A 267 24.05 -7.62 1.62
C ILE A 267 23.86 -7.10 3.07
N PRO A 268 24.94 -6.73 3.77
CA PRO A 268 24.83 -6.26 5.16
C PRO A 268 24.13 -4.90 5.26
N ILE A 269 23.38 -4.70 6.33
CA ILE A 269 22.63 -3.47 6.62
C ILE A 269 23.34 -2.70 7.74
N LYS A 270 23.76 -1.47 7.46
CA LYS A 270 24.54 -0.61 8.36
C LYS A 270 23.77 0.66 8.78
N HIS A 271 24.34 1.40 9.73
CA HIS A 271 23.84 2.72 10.10
C HIS A 271 24.09 3.74 8.96
N PRO A 272 23.18 4.72 8.71
CA PRO A 272 23.34 5.72 7.64
C PRO A 272 24.63 6.54 7.69
N ASP A 273 25.20 6.77 8.86
CA ASP A 273 26.47 7.49 8.99
C ASP A 273 27.63 6.81 8.27
N LYS A 274 27.52 5.50 7.99
CA LYS A 274 28.56 4.78 7.26
C LYS A 274 28.79 5.35 5.87
N ILE A 275 27.77 5.93 5.22
CA ILE A 275 27.92 6.62 3.93
C ILE A 275 28.82 7.85 4.07
N LYS A 276 28.70 8.63 5.15
CA LYS A 276 29.50 9.83 5.38
C LYS A 276 30.97 9.49 5.66
N GLU A 277 31.20 8.39 6.37
CA GLU A 277 32.55 7.85 6.64
C GLU A 277 33.21 7.34 5.36
N ASP A 278 32.49 6.50 4.61
CA ASP A 278 33.05 5.74 3.49
C ASP A 278 33.09 6.51 2.18
N LYS A 279 32.28 7.57 2.04
CA LYS A 279 32.15 8.45 0.86
C LYS A 279 32.16 7.66 -0.47
N PRO A 280 31.19 6.73 -0.67
CA PRO A 280 31.13 5.90 -1.87
C PRO A 280 30.91 6.76 -3.13
N ASP A 281 31.42 6.31 -4.27
CA ASP A 281 31.20 6.97 -5.56
C ASP A 281 29.71 6.96 -5.97
N TYR A 282 29.00 5.88 -5.66
CA TYR A 282 27.57 5.74 -5.95
C TYR A 282 26.76 5.22 -4.76
N VAL A 283 25.54 5.74 -4.67
CA VAL A 283 24.52 5.29 -3.72
C VAL A 283 23.27 4.86 -4.49
N LEU A 284 22.95 3.57 -4.47
CA LEU A 284 21.74 3.02 -5.09
C LEU A 284 20.53 3.24 -4.16
N ILE A 285 19.59 4.08 -4.58
CA ILE A 285 18.39 4.41 -3.78
C ILE A 285 17.33 3.32 -3.93
N LEU A 286 17.13 2.52 -2.88
CA LEU A 286 16.13 1.44 -2.84
C LEU A 286 14.72 1.91 -2.40
N PRO A 287 14.55 2.89 -1.48
CA PRO A 287 13.25 3.46 -1.13
C PRO A 287 12.96 4.70 -1.98
N TRP A 288 13.00 4.56 -3.31
CA TRP A 288 12.83 5.68 -4.27
C TRP A 288 11.50 6.42 -4.15
N ASN A 289 10.50 5.83 -3.48
CA ASN A 289 9.19 6.44 -3.23
C ASN A 289 9.16 7.41 -2.04
N ILE A 290 10.26 7.53 -1.28
CA ILE A 290 10.40 8.44 -0.15
C ILE A 290 11.33 9.57 -0.61
N LYS A 291 10.84 10.81 -0.53
CA LYS A 291 11.62 12.02 -0.82
C LYS A 291 12.07 12.66 0.48
#